data_AF-A0A429X8E5-F1
#
_entry.id   AF-A0A429X8E5-F1
#
_cell.length_a   1.000
_cell.length_b   1.000
_cell.length_c   1.000
_cell.angle_alpha   90.00
_cell.angle_beta   90.00
_cell.angle_gamma   90.00
#
_symmetry.space_group_name_H-M   'P 1'
#
loop_
_entity.id
_entity.type
_entity.pdbx_description
1 polymer ?
#
loop_
_entity_poly.entity_id
_entity_poly.type
_entity_poly.pdbx_seq_one_letter_code
_entity_poly.pdbx_strand_id
1 'polypeptide(L)'
;MKINLIQCESCKGLISSAAVNIHDKQIKPGIQARVWDCNHCKHEHFIMVMDKTSRRMMQENKKDRQKIGNINKRAQMLKGENQLTEEQAMKNLSQVEKIQARIDKRTKELDEHSQRLANEYQEALR
;
A
#
# COMPACT_ATOMS: atom_id res chain seq x y z
N MET A 1 -20.04 9.74 4.46
CA MET A 1 -18.64 9.82 4.90
C MET A 1 -18.31 8.52 5.64
N LYS A 2 -17.50 7.62 5.09
CA LYS A 2 -17.09 6.39 5.81
C LYS A 2 -15.93 6.75 6.72
N ILE A 3 -16.12 6.67 8.03
CA ILE A 3 -15.02 6.84 9.00
C ILE A 3 -14.24 5.52 8.97
N ASN A 4 -13.05 5.52 8.37
CA ASN A 4 -12.14 4.37 8.43
C ASN A 4 -11.49 4.35 9.82
N LEU A 5 -11.92 3.38 10.64
CA LEU A 5 -11.37 3.11 11.96
C LEU A 5 -10.57 1.82 11.92
N ILE A 6 -9.40 1.84 12.56
CA ILE A 6 -8.52 0.69 12.76
C ILE A 6 -8.65 0.29 14.23
N GLN A 7 -8.90 -0.99 14.51
CA GLN A 7 -8.98 -1.47 15.88
C GLN A 7 -7.61 -1.98 16.35
N CYS A 8 -7.18 -1.55 17.53
CA CYS A 8 -6.01 -2.12 18.20
C CYS A 8 -6.34 -3.51 18.74
N GLU A 9 -5.56 -4.52 18.39
CA GLU A 9 -5.76 -5.90 18.86
C GLU A 9 -5.60 -6.07 20.37
N SER A 10 -4.71 -5.27 20.98
CA SER A 10 -4.37 -5.33 22.42
C SER A 10 -5.41 -4.63 23.29
N CYS A 11 -5.70 -3.35 23.07
CA CYS A 11 -6.64 -2.60 23.92
C CYS A 11 -8.07 -2.52 23.36
N LYS A 12 -8.33 -3.09 22.18
CA LYS A 12 -9.60 -3.00 21.44
C LYS A 12 -10.06 -1.59 21.10
N GLY A 13 -9.22 -0.57 21.32
CA GLY A 13 -9.49 0.83 21.02
C GLY A 13 -9.63 1.05 19.51
N LEU A 14 -10.57 1.91 19.14
CA LEU A 14 -10.83 2.31 17.76
C LEU A 14 -10.04 3.59 17.44
N ILE A 15 -9.18 3.50 16.44
CA ILE A 15 -8.23 4.55 16.09
C ILE A 15 -8.57 5.04 14.69
N SER A 16 -8.72 6.36 14.52
CA SER A 16 -8.85 6.95 13.19
C SER A 16 -7.60 6.63 12.37
N SER A 17 -7.77 6.19 11.11
CA SER A 17 -6.62 5.95 10.24
C SER A 17 -5.70 7.16 10.08
N ALA A 18 -6.23 8.39 10.23
CA ALA A 18 -5.44 9.62 10.19
C ALA A 18 -4.55 9.82 11.44
N ALA A 19 -4.88 9.16 12.55
CA ALA A 19 -4.12 9.22 13.80
C ALA A 19 -3.05 8.12 13.90
N VAL A 20 -3.02 7.16 12.95
CA VAL A 20 -2.03 6.09 12.94
C VAL A 20 -0.70 6.61 12.42
N ASN A 21 0.32 6.59 13.28
CA ASN A 21 1.67 6.95 12.89
C ASN A 21 2.47 5.70 12.47
N ILE A 22 2.55 5.49 11.16
CA ILE A 22 3.34 4.40 10.58
C ILE A 22 4.80 4.83 10.48
N HIS A 23 5.70 4.01 11.00
CA HIS A 23 7.14 4.28 10.97
C HIS A 23 7.95 3.00 10.72
N ASP A 24 9.21 3.18 10.32
CA ASP A 24 10.11 2.08 10.00
C ASP A 24 11.08 1.86 11.18
N LYS A 25 11.11 0.65 11.73
CA LYS A 25 12.00 0.21 12.81
C LYS A 25 13.08 -0.70 12.24
N GLN A 26 14.34 -0.39 12.48
CA GLN A 26 15.43 -1.25 12.03
C GLN A 26 15.51 -2.53 12.84
N ILE A 27 15.50 -3.68 12.16
CA ILE A 27 15.61 -4.99 12.78
C ILE A 27 17.03 -5.55 12.60
N LYS A 28 17.57 -5.45 11.38
CA LYS A 28 18.93 -5.86 11.00
C LYS A 28 19.50 -4.84 10.01
N PRO A 29 20.83 -4.83 9.75
CA PRO A 29 21.40 -4.02 8.67
C PRO A 29 20.66 -4.28 7.35
N GLY A 30 20.08 -3.23 6.75
CA GLY A 30 19.35 -3.32 5.50
C GLY A 30 17.91 -3.88 5.58
N ILE A 31 17.45 -4.32 6.75
CA ILE A 31 16.10 -4.86 6.97
C ILE A 31 15.39 -4.03 8.05
N GLN A 32 14.26 -3.44 7.68
CA GLN A 32 13.39 -2.70 8.59
C GLN A 32 12.03 -3.39 8.70
N ALA A 33 11.33 -3.28 9.82
CA ALA A 33 9.90 -3.53 9.89
C ALA A 33 9.16 -2.21 9.81
N ARG A 34 8.09 -2.20 9.02
CA ARG A 34 7.10 -1.13 9.07
C ARG A 34 6.08 -1.49 10.14
N VAL A 35 5.92 -0.60 11.10
CA VAL A 35 5.04 -0.79 12.26
C VAL A 35 4.23 0.47 12.52
N TRP A 36 3.21 0.36 13.35
CA TRP A 36 2.52 1.51 13.94
C TRP A 36 2.21 1.25 15.40
N ASP A 37 2.29 2.29 16.23
CA ASP A 37 2.00 2.15 17.65
C ASP A 37 0.57 2.59 17.94
N CYS A 38 -0.14 1.81 18.75
CA CYS A 38 -1.42 2.22 19.27
C CYS A 38 -1.28 3.47 20.15
N ASN A 39 -1.98 4.55 19.81
CA ASN A 39 -1.92 5.79 20.59
C ASN A 39 -2.43 5.63 22.03
N HIS A 40 -3.30 4.64 22.29
CA HIS A 40 -3.89 4.39 23.61
C HIS A 40 -3.01 3.53 24.51
N CYS A 41 -2.48 2.40 24.01
CA CYS A 41 -1.74 1.43 24.82
C CYS A 41 -0.27 1.24 24.42
N LYS A 42 0.21 1.99 23.41
CA LYS A 42 1.57 1.89 22.86
C LYS A 42 1.94 0.51 22.34
N HIS A 43 0.95 -0.36 22.10
CA HIS A 43 1.18 -1.65 21.45
C HIS A 43 1.67 -1.45 20.01
N GLU A 44 2.81 -2.05 19.69
CA GLU A 44 3.43 -2.02 18.36
C GLU A 44 2.74 -3.04 17.46
N HIS A 45 2.12 -2.55 16.39
CA HIS A 45 1.47 -3.38 15.38
C HIS A 45 2.40 -3.53 14.17
N PHE A 46 2.71 -4.78 13.85
CA PHE A 46 3.50 -5.12 12.68
C PHE A 46 2.67 -4.99 11.39
N ILE A 47 3.22 -4.33 10.38
CA ILE A 47 2.61 -4.26 9.04
C ILE A 47 3.36 -5.19 8.10
N MET A 48 4.66 -4.96 7.89
CA MET A 48 5.46 -5.74 6.94
C MET A 48 6.97 -5.56 7.13
N VAL A 49 7.76 -6.50 6.60
CA VAL A 49 9.21 -6.38 6.49
C VAL A 49 9.62 -5.64 5.20
N MET A 50 10.56 -4.71 5.36
CA MET A 50 11.03 -3.74 4.38
C MET A 50 12.53 -3.91 4.12
N ASP A 51 12.88 -4.81 3.19
CA ASP A 51 14.21 -4.93 2.59
C ASP A 51 14.34 -4.03 1.34
N LYS A 52 15.46 -4.13 0.62
CA LYS A 52 15.68 -3.40 -0.64
C LYS A 52 14.64 -3.78 -1.71
N THR A 53 14.25 -5.06 -1.76
CA THR A 53 13.33 -5.60 -2.76
C THR A 53 11.91 -5.09 -2.53
N SER A 54 11.39 -5.20 -1.31
CA SER A 54 10.09 -4.66 -0.90
C SER A 54 9.97 -3.17 -1.19
N ARG A 55 11.00 -2.38 -0.85
CA ARG A 55 11.01 -0.93 -1.14
C ARG A 55 10.87 -0.65 -2.63
N ARG A 56 11.60 -1.39 -3.47
CA ARG A 56 11.53 -1.23 -4.92
C ARG A 56 10.15 -1.56 -5.46
N MET A 57 9.56 -2.69 -5.05
CA MET A 57 8.21 -3.08 -5.46
C MET A 57 7.16 -2.05 -5.05
N MET A 58 7.25 -1.52 -3.82
CA MET A 58 6.35 -0.43 -3.37
C MET A 58 6.51 0.85 -4.19
N GLN A 59 7.74 1.23 -4.56
CA GLN A 59 7.98 2.39 -5.43
C GLN A 59 7.40 2.19 -6.83
N GLU A 60 7.50 0.98 -7.40
CA GLU A 60 6.90 0.64 -8.69
C GLU A 60 5.37 0.70 -8.62
N ASN A 61 4.76 0.21 -7.53
CA ASN A 61 3.33 0.37 -7.27
C ASN A 61 2.92 1.85 -7.15
N LYS A 62 3.72 2.68 -6.46
CA LYS A 62 3.47 4.13 -6.36
C LYS A 62 3.48 4.80 -7.75
N LYS A 63 4.46 4.46 -8.60
CA LYS A 63 4.54 4.97 -9.97
C LYS A 63 3.33 4.56 -10.81
N ASP A 64 2.88 3.31 -10.68
CA ASP A 64 1.72 2.84 -11.42
C ASP A 64 0.39 3.45 -10.94
N ARG A 65 0.22 3.65 -9.62
CA ARG A 65 -0.93 4.41 -9.08
C ARG A 65 -0.95 5.85 -9.60
N GLN A 66 0.23 6.49 -9.73
CA GLN A 66 0.33 7.82 -10.32
C GLN A 66 -0.09 7.82 -11.80
N LYS A 67 0.28 6.78 -12.57
CA LYS A 67 -0.16 6.64 -13.97
C LYS A 67 -1.69 6.52 -14.08
N ILE A 68 -2.33 5.70 -13.24
CA ILE A 68 -3.80 5.61 -13.16
C ILE A 68 -4.39 7.00 -12.87
N GLY A 69 -3.85 7.71 -11.88
CA GLY A 69 -4.28 9.06 -11.54
C GLY A 69 -4.19 10.03 -12.73
N ASN A 70 -3.11 9.97 -13.52
CA ASN A 70 -2.93 10.81 -14.70
C ASN A 70 -3.92 10.46 -15.83
N ILE A 71 -4.17 9.16 -16.07
CA ILE A 71 -5.18 8.71 -17.05
C ILE A 71 -6.56 9.24 -16.66
N ASN A 72 -6.94 9.08 -15.39
CA ASN A 72 -8.24 9.54 -14.88
C ASN A 72 -8.39 11.06 -14.97
N LYS A 73 -7.34 11.83 -14.62
CA LYS A 73 -7.34 13.29 -14.76
C LYS A 73 -7.54 13.72 -16.22
N ARG A 74 -6.84 13.08 -17.16
CA ARG A 74 -6.98 13.36 -18.59
C ARG A 74 -8.38 13.01 -19.09
N ALA A 75 -8.93 11.87 -18.69
CA ALA A 75 -10.29 11.47 -19.06
C ALA A 75 -11.33 12.46 -18.53
N GLN A 76 -11.17 12.95 -17.30
CA GLN A 76 -12.05 13.97 -16.71
C GLN A 76 -11.98 15.31 -17.47
N MET A 77 -10.77 15.73 -17.87
CA MET A 77 -10.57 16.93 -18.68
C MET A 77 -11.28 16.84 -20.03
N LEU A 78 -11.04 15.76 -20.78
CA LEU A 78 -11.70 15.51 -22.07
C LEU A 78 -13.24 15.43 -21.93
N LYS A 79 -13.73 14.84 -20.83
CA LYS A 79 -15.16 14.81 -20.54
C LYS A 79 -15.72 16.22 -20.30
N GLY A 80 -15.01 17.06 -19.56
CA GLY A 80 -15.40 18.45 -19.31
C GLY A 80 -15.43 19.31 -20.58
N GLU A 81 -14.58 18.99 -21.56
CA GLU A 81 -14.54 19.63 -22.88
C GLU A 81 -15.50 19.00 -23.90
N ASN A 82 -16.28 17.98 -23.51
CA ASN A 82 -17.11 17.16 -24.42
C ASN A 82 -16.33 16.51 -25.58
N GLN A 83 -15.02 16.27 -25.39
CA GLN A 83 -14.13 15.65 -26.37
C GLN A 83 -13.86 14.16 -26.09
N LEU A 84 -14.35 13.63 -24.96
CA LEU A 84 -14.16 12.24 -24.61
C LEU A 84 -15.09 11.34 -25.45
N THR A 85 -14.52 10.61 -26.39
CA THR A 85 -15.26 9.61 -27.17
C THR A 85 -15.39 8.29 -26.41
N GLU A 86 -16.37 7.48 -26.80
CA GLU A 86 -16.58 6.14 -26.24
C GLU A 86 -15.34 5.25 -26.42
N GLU A 87 -14.72 5.29 -27.62
CA GLU A 87 -13.49 4.56 -27.90
C GLU A 87 -12.33 4.95 -26.96
N GLN A 88 -12.17 6.26 -26.70
CA GLN A 88 -11.17 6.77 -25.77
C GLN A 88 -11.46 6.35 -24.33
N ALA A 89 -12.74 6.36 -23.93
CA ALA A 89 -13.15 5.91 -22.60
C ALA A 89 -12.83 4.42 -22.40
N MET A 90 -13.16 3.57 -23.37
CA MET A 90 -12.85 2.14 -23.33
C MET A 90 -11.35 1.87 -23.32
N LYS A 91 -10.56 2.62 -24.09
CA LYS A 91 -9.10 2.52 -24.08
C LYS A 91 -8.50 2.91 -22.73
N ASN A 92 -8.99 3.99 -22.12
CA ASN A 92 -8.56 4.43 -20.79
C ASN A 92 -8.90 3.39 -19.72
N LEU A 93 -10.11 2.81 -19.75
CA LEU A 93 -10.53 1.74 -18.85
C LEU A 93 -9.61 0.53 -18.96
N SER A 94 -9.37 0.03 -20.18
CA SER A 94 -8.48 -1.12 -20.41
C SER A 94 -7.06 -0.87 -19.91
N GLN A 95 -6.55 0.36 -20.06
CA GLN A 95 -5.24 0.73 -19.53
C GLN A 95 -5.22 0.72 -17.99
N VAL A 96 -6.23 1.30 -17.35
CA VAL A 96 -6.36 1.31 -15.90
C VAL A 96 -6.43 -0.11 -15.35
N GLU A 97 -7.25 -0.98 -15.93
CA GLU A 97 -7.39 -2.39 -15.53
C GLU A 97 -6.06 -3.14 -15.63
N LYS A 98 -5.33 -2.99 -16.75
CA LYS A 98 -4.01 -3.61 -16.92
C LYS A 98 -3.01 -3.13 -15.86
N ILE A 99 -3.01 -1.84 -15.55
CA ILE A 99 -2.12 -1.29 -14.52
C ILE A 99 -2.53 -1.80 -13.14
N GLN A 100 -3.83 -1.82 -12.84
CA GLN A 100 -4.36 -2.30 -11.57
C GLN A 100 -4.01 -3.78 -11.33
N ALA A 101 -4.19 -4.65 -12.33
CA ALA A 101 -3.81 -6.06 -12.24
C ALA A 101 -2.31 -6.25 -11.91
N ARG A 102 -1.42 -5.39 -12.44
CA ARG A 102 0.01 -5.42 -12.09
C ARG A 102 0.27 -4.97 -10.66
N ILE A 103 -0.44 -3.95 -10.17
CA ILE A 103 -0.35 -3.49 -8.77
C ILE A 103 -0.81 -4.61 -7.84
N ASP A 104 -1.92 -5.26 -8.16
CA ASP A 104 -2.50 -6.32 -7.33
C ASP A 104 -1.55 -7.52 -7.26
N LYS A 105 -0.99 -7.94 -8.41
CA LYS A 105 0.04 -8.99 -8.46
C LYS A 105 1.26 -8.64 -7.59
N ARG A 106 1.82 -7.44 -7.75
CA ARG A 106 2.98 -6.99 -6.95
C ARG A 106 2.66 -6.85 -5.47
N THR A 107 1.43 -6.52 -5.12
CA THR A 107 1.00 -6.42 -3.72
C THR A 107 0.97 -7.81 -3.07
N LYS A 108 0.47 -8.83 -3.78
CA LYS A 108 0.55 -10.22 -3.31
C LYS A 108 2.00 -10.70 -3.15
N GLU A 109 2.85 -10.41 -4.13
CA GLU A 109 4.28 -10.74 -4.06
C GLU A 109 4.98 -10.04 -2.88
N LEU A 110 4.60 -8.79 -2.58
CA LEU A 110 5.08 -8.05 -1.40
C LEU A 110 4.67 -8.71 -0.09
N ASP A 111 3.40 -9.13 0.02
CA ASP A 111 2.87 -9.77 1.23
C ASP A 111 3.55 -11.12 1.48
N GLU A 112 3.65 -11.96 0.45
CA GLU A 112 4.36 -13.24 0.49
C GLU A 112 5.85 -13.06 0.87
N HIS A 113 6.52 -12.09 0.24
CA HIS A 113 7.92 -11.79 0.52
C HIS A 113 8.12 -11.30 1.96
N SER A 114 7.28 -10.39 2.41
CA SER A 114 7.29 -9.87 3.77
C SER A 114 7.08 -10.98 4.80
N GLN A 115 6.12 -11.87 4.56
CA GLN A 115 5.82 -12.96 5.48
C GLN A 115 6.97 -13.98 5.57
N ARG A 116 7.61 -14.29 4.43
CA ARG A 116 8.82 -15.11 4.43
C ARG A 116 9.94 -14.46 5.24
N LEU A 117 10.22 -13.17 5.02
CA LEU A 117 11.24 -12.44 5.80
C LEU A 117 10.91 -12.37 7.29
N ALA A 118 9.63 -12.24 7.65
CA ALA A 118 9.19 -12.23 9.04
C ALA A 118 9.43 -13.60 9.71
N ASN A 119 9.13 -14.69 9.02
CA ASN A 119 9.36 -16.05 9.53
C ASN A 119 10.86 -16.35 9.69
N GLU A 120 11.68 -16.05 8.67
CA GLU A 120 13.14 -16.20 8.73
C GLU A 120 13.72 -15.40 9.91
N TYR A 121 13.17 -14.21 10.20
CA TYR A 121 13.58 -13.43 11.36
C TYR A 121 13.16 -14.05 12.70
N GLN A 122 11.92 -14.52 12.83
CA GLN A 122 11.45 -15.17 14.05
C GLN A 122 12.22 -16.47 14.36
N GLU A 123 12.57 -17.24 13.33
CA GLU A 123 13.40 -18.44 13.47
C GLU A 123 14.82 -18.10 13.93
N ALA A 124 15.42 -17.03 13.41
CA ALA A 124 16.77 -16.61 13.80
C ALA A 124 16.87 -16.02 15.22
N LEU A 125 15.74 -15.76 15.89
CA LEU A 125 15.68 -15.30 17.28
C LEU A 125 15.46 -16.44 18.29
N ARG A 126 15.17 -17.67 17.82
CA ARG A 126 15.03 -18.87 18.63
C ARG A 126 16.35 -19.60 18.77
#